data_AF-A0A1V1UI34-F1
#
_entry.id   AF-A0A1V1UI34-F1
#
_cell.length_a   1.000
_cell.length_b   1.000
_cell.length_c   1.000
_cell.angle_alpha   90.00
_cell.angle_beta   90.00
_cell.angle_gamma   90.00
#
_symmetry.space_group_name_H-M   'P 1'
#
loop_
_entity.id
_entity.type
_entity.pdbx_description
1 polymer ?
#
loop_
_entity_poly.entity_id
_entity_poly.type
_entity_poly.pdbx_seq_one_letter_code
_entity_poly.pdbx_strand_id
1 'polypeptide(L)'
;MSDVRIVDVDVSFVDHITQSGRSFDYPKDGILAEVKKAMLQELTRANPSGGTPVKAEVTVLNVFIANGATGVLLGSSASSITAKTRLFRTDNGALVGRGMDVSGSSGARPTILGAAAIKTPEQEIKLAAADLAKKTKRRIYDQKS
;
A
#
# COMPACT_ATOMS: atom_id res chain seq x y z
N MET A 1 -9.02 11.81 14.09
CA MET A 1 -10.09 10.82 13.80
C MET A 1 -9.82 9.52 14.56
N SER A 2 -9.81 9.55 15.89
CA SER A 2 -9.26 8.45 16.70
C SER A 2 -10.25 7.33 17.03
N ASP A 3 -11.56 7.48 16.77
CA ASP A 3 -12.59 6.50 17.16
C ASP A 3 -13.14 5.63 16.00
N VAL A 4 -12.47 5.66 14.84
CA VAL A 4 -12.88 4.80 13.71
C VAL A 4 -12.41 3.37 13.92
N ARG A 5 -13.24 2.39 13.55
CA ARG A 5 -12.94 0.96 13.49
C ARG A 5 -13.07 0.49 12.07
N ILE A 6 -11.95 0.12 11.44
CA ILE A 6 -11.94 -0.42 10.08
C ILE A 6 -12.46 -1.86 10.15
N VAL A 7 -13.56 -2.14 9.46
CA VAL A 7 -14.18 -3.48 9.43
C VAL A 7 -13.98 -4.20 8.10
N ASP A 8 -13.72 -3.46 7.03
CA ASP A 8 -13.46 -4.01 5.70
C ASP A 8 -12.57 -3.08 4.87
N VAL A 9 -11.90 -3.66 3.87
CA VAL A 9 -11.03 -2.96 2.92
C VAL A 9 -11.31 -3.44 1.50
N ASP A 10 -11.75 -2.51 0.65
CA ASP A 10 -11.79 -2.70 -0.79
C ASP A 10 -10.54 -2.11 -1.43
N VAL A 11 -10.00 -2.83 -2.42
CA VAL A 11 -8.84 -2.36 -3.19
C VAL A 11 -9.16 -2.48 -4.67
N SER A 12 -8.90 -1.41 -5.41
CA SER A 12 -9.07 -1.35 -6.86
C SER A 12 -7.91 -0.61 -7.51
N PHE A 13 -7.74 -0.79 -8.82
CA PHE A 13 -6.85 0.06 -9.62
C PHE A 13 -7.62 1.23 -10.23
N VAL A 14 -6.90 2.31 -10.52
CA VAL A 14 -7.33 3.26 -11.56
C VAL A 14 -7.20 2.56 -12.92
N ASP A 15 -8.11 2.88 -13.86
CA ASP A 15 -8.18 2.28 -15.20
C ASP A 15 -6.83 2.17 -15.93
N HIS A 16 -5.91 3.09 -15.64
CA HIS A 16 -4.55 3.07 -16.15
C HIS A 16 -3.56 3.12 -14.99
N ILE A 17 -2.76 2.05 -14.85
CA ILE A 17 -1.62 2.03 -13.94
C ILE A 17 -0.40 2.43 -14.74
N THR A 18 0.31 3.47 -14.31
CA THR A 18 1.64 3.75 -14.85
C THR A 18 2.61 2.70 -14.30
N GLN A 19 2.82 1.62 -15.06
CA GLN A 19 3.89 0.67 -14.81
C GLN A 19 5.17 1.24 -15.43
N SER A 20 6.09 1.76 -14.61
CA SER A 20 7.43 2.12 -15.07
C SER A 20 8.44 1.07 -14.61
N GLY A 21 9.28 0.62 -15.54
CA GLY A 21 10.11 -0.58 -15.42
C GLY A 21 9.72 -1.57 -16.52
N ARG A 22 10.68 -1.97 -17.37
CA ARG A 22 10.43 -2.89 -18.49
C ARG A 22 9.71 -4.15 -17.99
N SER A 23 8.52 -4.37 -18.54
CA SER A 23 7.64 -5.54 -18.48
C SER A 23 7.89 -6.46 -17.29
N PHE A 24 7.29 -6.10 -16.16
CA PHE A 24 7.10 -7.04 -15.06
C PHE A 24 5.79 -7.79 -15.28
N ASP A 25 5.89 -9.09 -15.57
CA ASP A 25 4.73 -9.97 -15.77
C ASP A 25 4.27 -10.50 -14.40
N TYR A 26 3.50 -9.68 -13.69
CA TYR A 26 2.82 -10.11 -12.48
C TYR A 26 1.38 -9.68 -12.54
N PRO A 27 0.45 -10.60 -12.21
CA PRO A 27 -0.96 -10.35 -12.38
C PRO A 27 -1.37 -9.16 -11.52
N LYS A 28 -2.10 -8.23 -12.14
CA LYS A 28 -2.74 -7.09 -11.46
C LYS A 28 -3.48 -7.57 -10.21
N ASP A 29 -4.20 -8.69 -10.30
CA ASP A 29 -4.92 -9.30 -9.20
C ASP A 29 -4.03 -9.74 -8.04
N GLY A 30 -2.80 -10.19 -8.33
CA GLY A 30 -1.81 -10.52 -7.29
C GLY A 30 -1.37 -9.29 -6.50
N ILE A 31 -1.19 -8.15 -7.19
CA ILE A 31 -0.85 -6.87 -6.53
C ILE A 31 -2.01 -6.41 -5.65
N LEU A 32 -3.24 -6.44 -6.18
CA LEU A 32 -4.43 -6.06 -5.40
C LEU A 32 -4.63 -6.97 -4.19
N ALA A 33 -4.41 -8.28 -4.33
CA ALA A 33 -4.52 -9.23 -3.23
C ALA A 33 -3.51 -8.93 -2.12
N GLU A 34 -2.25 -8.64 -2.47
CA GLU A 34 -1.22 -8.30 -1.47
C GLU A 34 -1.50 -6.94 -0.79
N VAL A 35 -1.93 -5.93 -1.55
CA VAL A 35 -2.35 -4.64 -0.98
C VAL A 35 -3.55 -4.83 -0.06
N LYS A 36 -4.59 -5.55 -0.50
CA LYS A 36 -5.78 -5.84 0.30
C LYS A 36 -5.42 -6.56 1.60
N LYS A 37 -4.60 -7.61 1.51
CA LYS A 37 -4.16 -8.39 2.66
C LYS A 37 -3.40 -7.51 3.66
N ALA A 38 -2.41 -6.74 3.19
CA ALA A 38 -1.61 -5.87 4.06
C ALA A 38 -2.46 -4.79 4.73
N MET A 39 -3.32 -4.12 3.97
CA MET A 39 -4.22 -3.08 4.46
C MET A 39 -5.22 -3.63 5.48
N LEU A 40 -5.90 -4.73 5.15
CA LEU A 40 -6.88 -5.35 6.04
C LEU A 40 -6.21 -5.77 7.36
N GLN A 41 -5.06 -6.44 7.29
CA GLN A 41 -4.33 -6.89 8.48
C GLN A 41 -3.91 -5.72 9.38
N GLU A 42 -3.35 -4.66 8.80
CA GLU A 42 -2.79 -3.55 9.58
C GLU A 42 -3.88 -2.60 10.12
N LEU A 43 -4.92 -2.32 9.33
CA LEU A 43 -5.94 -1.32 9.67
C LEU A 43 -6.99 -1.84 10.65
N THR A 44 -7.38 -3.12 10.54
CA THR A 44 -8.35 -3.74 11.47
C THR A 44 -7.77 -3.90 12.88
N ARG A 45 -6.46 -4.17 12.98
CA ARG A 45 -5.75 -4.29 14.26
C ARG A 45 -5.47 -2.95 14.93
N ALA A 46 -5.56 -1.84 14.20
CA ALA A 46 -5.16 -0.54 14.71
C ALA A 46 -6.11 0.00 15.80
N ASN A 47 -7.41 -0.23 15.67
CA ASN A 47 -8.42 0.18 16.65
C ASN A 47 -9.63 -0.77 16.65
N PRO A 48 -9.49 -2.01 17.14
CA PRO A 48 -10.56 -3.02 17.09
C PRO A 48 -11.78 -2.64 17.95
N SER A 49 -11.60 -1.77 18.94
CA SER A 49 -12.65 -1.31 19.86
C SER A 49 -13.29 0.03 19.48
N GLY A 50 -12.93 0.62 18.33
CA GLY A 50 -13.48 1.91 17.90
C GLY A 50 -15.02 1.88 17.75
N GLY A 51 -15.68 2.96 18.16
CA GLY A 51 -17.14 3.06 18.17
C GLY A 51 -17.76 3.25 16.78
N THR A 52 -17.00 3.76 15.81
CA THR A 52 -17.51 4.07 14.46
C THR A 52 -17.02 3.06 13.43
N PRO A 53 -17.85 2.10 12.97
CA PRO A 53 -17.46 1.15 11.94
C PRO A 53 -17.33 1.83 10.57
N VAL A 54 -16.19 1.62 9.91
CA VAL A 54 -15.88 2.19 8.60
C VAL A 54 -15.30 1.14 7.65
N LYS A 55 -15.56 1.32 6.36
CA LYS A 55 -14.93 0.62 5.26
C LYS A 55 -13.85 1.50 4.64
N ALA A 56 -12.67 0.95 4.37
CA ALA A 56 -11.63 1.65 3.64
C ALA A 56 -11.68 1.28 2.15
N GLU A 57 -11.82 2.26 1.27
CA GLU A 57 -11.59 2.11 -0.16
C GLU A 57 -10.17 2.55 -0.49
N VAL A 58 -9.39 1.67 -1.10
CA VAL A 58 -8.00 1.90 -1.48
C VAL A 58 -7.88 1.81 -2.99
N THR A 59 -7.74 2.96 -3.65
CA THR A 59 -7.54 3.03 -5.10
C THR A 59 -6.06 3.14 -5.39
N VAL A 60 -5.46 2.08 -5.93
CA VAL A 60 -4.05 2.06 -6.34
C VAL A 60 -3.89 2.89 -7.61
N LEU A 61 -3.10 3.96 -7.50
CA LEU A 61 -2.87 4.94 -8.55
C LEU A 61 -1.66 4.56 -9.43
N ASN A 62 -0.56 4.17 -8.79
CA ASN A 62 0.70 3.88 -9.47
C ASN A 62 1.44 2.74 -8.78
N VAL A 63 2.10 1.91 -9.59
CA VAL A 63 2.95 0.82 -9.11
C VAL A 63 4.27 0.87 -9.88
N PHE A 64 5.37 0.99 -9.14
CA PHE A 64 6.72 0.94 -9.66
C PHE A 64 7.45 -0.23 -9.02
N ILE A 65 7.91 -1.19 -9.81
CA ILE A 65 8.67 -2.33 -9.32
C ILE A 65 10.08 -2.26 -9.90
N ALA A 66 11.07 -2.12 -9.02
CA ALA A 66 12.46 -2.10 -9.43
C ALA A 66 12.92 -3.51 -9.83
N ASN A 67 13.45 -3.68 -11.04
CA ASN A 67 13.97 -4.96 -11.51
C ASN A 67 15.23 -5.36 -10.70
N GLY A 68 15.28 -6.62 -10.24
CA GLY A 68 16.41 -7.25 -9.56
C GLY A 68 17.75 -7.10 -10.30
N ALA A 69 17.75 -7.35 -11.60
CA ALA A 69 18.95 -7.36 -12.44
C ALA A 69 19.48 -5.96 -12.79
N THR A 70 18.61 -4.95 -12.88
CA THR A 70 19.00 -3.58 -13.28
C THR A 70 19.34 -2.69 -12.09
N GLY A 71 18.80 -2.98 -10.90
CA GLY A 71 19.09 -2.23 -9.67
C GLY A 71 20.54 -2.32 -9.19
N VAL A 72 21.30 -3.32 -9.70
CA VAL A 72 22.75 -3.43 -9.48
C VAL A 72 23.55 -2.46 -10.36
N LEU A 73 23.03 -2.08 -11.53
CA LEU A 73 23.74 -1.27 -12.54
C LEU A 73 23.51 0.24 -12.44
N LEU A 74 22.35 0.69 -11.97
CA LEU A 74 21.95 2.12 -12.02
C LEU A 74 21.80 2.79 -10.64
N GLY A 75 22.23 2.14 -9.57
CA GLY A 75 21.97 2.61 -8.22
C GLY A 75 20.59 2.17 -7.73
N SER A 76 20.58 1.79 -6.46
CA SER A 76 19.49 1.19 -5.72
C SER A 76 18.12 1.86 -5.97
N SER A 77 17.31 1.26 -6.85
CA SER A 77 15.92 1.70 -7.07
C SER A 77 15.01 0.91 -6.14
N ALA A 78 14.22 1.61 -5.32
CA ALA A 78 13.19 1.00 -4.48
C ALA A 78 11.89 0.82 -5.26
N SER A 79 11.15 -0.25 -4.97
CA SER A 79 9.79 -0.40 -5.48
C SER A 79 8.84 0.49 -4.68
N SER A 80 7.77 0.95 -5.30
CA SER A 80 6.77 1.80 -4.66
C SER A 80 5.35 1.53 -5.16
N ILE A 81 4.39 1.70 -4.26
CA ILE A 81 2.96 1.62 -4.53
C ILE A 81 2.33 2.90 -4.00
N THR A 82 1.68 3.67 -4.86
CA THR A 82 0.92 4.85 -4.47
C THR A 82 -0.56 4.56 -4.57
N ALA A 83 -1.31 4.81 -3.49
CA ALA A 83 -2.74 4.59 -3.42
C ALA A 83 -3.45 5.76 -2.74
N LYS A 84 -4.69 5.99 -3.17
CA LYS A 84 -5.62 6.90 -2.54
C LYS A 84 -6.55 6.12 -1.64
N THR A 85 -6.58 6.45 -0.35
CA THR A 85 -7.46 5.82 0.62
C THR A 85 -8.60 6.76 1.00
N ARG A 86 -9.83 6.27 0.96
CA ARG A 86 -11.04 6.94 1.44
C ARG A 86 -11.72 6.06 2.48
N LEU A 87 -12.35 6.67 3.48
CA LEU A 87 -13.04 5.96 4.54
C LEU A 87 -14.53 6.23 4.44
N PHE A 88 -15.37 5.21 4.48
CA PHE A 88 -16.82 5.36 4.41
C PHE A 88 -17.45 4.71 5.64
N ARG A 89 -18.41 5.37 6.27
CA ARG A 89 -19.15 4.72 7.36
C ARG A 89 -20.00 3.58 6.81
N THR A 90 -20.08 2.49 7.55
CA THR A 90 -20.85 1.31 7.10
C THR A 90 -22.36 1.47 7.27
N ASP A 91 -22.81 2.40 8.11
CA ASP A 91 -24.23 2.61 8.42
C ASP A 91 -24.96 3.45 7.37
N ASN A 92 -24.30 4.47 6.82
CA ASN A 92 -24.91 5.43 5.90
C ASN A 92 -24.08 5.73 4.64
N GLY A 93 -22.91 5.11 4.48
CA GLY A 93 -22.04 5.35 3.32
C GLY A 93 -21.40 6.75 3.29
N ALA A 94 -21.47 7.53 4.38
CA ALA A 94 -20.88 8.87 4.40
C ALA A 94 -19.35 8.80 4.42
N LEU A 95 -18.72 9.66 3.62
CA LEU A 95 -17.26 9.81 3.60
C LEU A 95 -16.77 10.38 4.94
N VAL A 96 -15.84 9.67 5.57
CA VAL A 96 -15.17 10.06 6.79
C VAL A 96 -13.91 10.83 6.43
N GLY A 97 -14.01 12.16 6.46
CA GLY A 97 -12.87 13.06 6.28
C GLY A 97 -12.45 13.22 4.83
N ARG A 98 -11.23 13.72 4.62
CA ARG A 98 -10.66 13.86 3.27
C ARG A 98 -9.94 12.58 2.88
N GLY A 99 -10.12 12.15 1.63
CA GLY A 99 -9.29 11.09 1.06
C GLY A 99 -7.80 11.43 1.16
N MET A 100 -6.97 10.42 1.35
CA MET A 100 -5.54 10.56 1.59
C MET A 100 -4.73 9.79 0.56
N ASP A 101 -3.77 10.47 -0.05
CA ASP A 101 -2.80 9.83 -0.95
C ASP A 101 -1.61 9.35 -0.11
N VAL A 102 -1.29 8.06 -0.23
CA VAL A 102 -0.26 7.39 0.55
C VAL A 102 0.63 6.60 -0.40
N SER A 103 1.95 6.74 -0.26
CA SER A 103 2.94 5.97 -1.00
C SER A 103 3.72 5.05 -0.06
N GLY A 104 3.64 3.75 -0.31
CA GLY A 104 4.47 2.73 0.31
C GLY A 104 5.71 2.44 -0.53
N SER A 105 6.83 2.12 0.12
CA SER A 105 8.07 1.73 -0.55
C SER A 105 8.65 0.44 0.04
N SER A 106 9.27 -0.37 -0.81
CA SER A 106 10.00 -1.58 -0.39
C SER A 106 11.37 -1.31 0.26
N GLY A 107 11.79 -0.03 0.29
CA GLY A 107 13.08 0.42 0.80
C GLY A 107 14.23 0.20 -0.20
N ALA A 108 15.26 1.05 -0.11
CA ALA A 108 16.45 0.94 -0.95
C ALA A 108 17.17 -0.41 -0.69
N ARG A 109 17.65 -1.03 -1.76
CA ARG A 109 18.55 -2.19 -1.72
C ARG A 109 19.94 -1.77 -1.23
N PRO A 110 20.54 -2.44 -0.24
CA PRO A 110 21.94 -2.23 0.10
C PRO A 110 22.83 -2.67 -1.07
N THR A 111 23.69 -1.79 -1.57
CA THR A 111 24.63 -2.08 -2.67
C THR A 111 25.71 -3.12 -2.29
N ILE A 112 25.95 -3.30 -0.99
CA ILE A 112 27.07 -4.07 -0.43
C ILE A 112 26.79 -5.59 -0.41
N LEU A 113 25.52 -6.01 -0.40
CA LEU A 113 25.15 -7.43 -0.27
C LEU A 113 25.04 -8.18 -1.62
N GLY A 114 25.40 -7.54 -2.73
CA GLY A 114 25.45 -8.17 -4.06
C GLY A 114 24.12 -8.80 -4.52
N ALA A 115 24.21 -9.77 -5.43
CA ALA A 115 23.06 -10.46 -6.03
C ALA A 115 22.15 -11.18 -5.00
N ALA A 116 22.67 -11.47 -3.80
CA ALA A 116 21.91 -12.12 -2.72
C ALA A 116 20.84 -11.22 -2.08
N ALA A 117 20.93 -9.90 -2.24
CA ALA A 117 19.93 -8.94 -1.78
C ALA A 117 18.87 -8.61 -2.85
N ILE A 118 18.89 -9.31 -3.98
CA ILE A 118 17.86 -9.18 -5.02
C ILE A 118 16.58 -9.81 -4.49
N LYS A 119 15.67 -8.97 -4.01
CA LYS A 119 14.31 -9.37 -3.64
C LYS A 119 13.56 -9.79 -4.90
N THR A 120 12.74 -10.84 -4.78
CA THR A 120 11.81 -11.16 -5.86
C THR A 120 10.79 -10.03 -6.00
N PRO A 121 10.22 -9.82 -7.19
CA PRO A 121 9.20 -8.80 -7.37
C PRO A 121 7.99 -8.96 -6.43
N GLU A 122 7.63 -10.19 -6.07
CA GLU A 122 6.62 -10.49 -5.05
C GLU A 122 6.99 -9.95 -3.68
N GLN A 123 8.26 -10.12 -3.28
CA GLN A 123 8.77 -9.59 -2.01
C GLN A 123 8.80 -8.07 -2.03
N GLU A 124 9.17 -7.46 -3.16
CA GLU A 124 9.12 -6.01 -3.36
C GLU A 124 7.70 -5.46 -3.21
N ILE A 125 6.70 -6.13 -3.82
CA ILE A 125 5.28 -5.77 -3.67
C ILE A 125 4.83 -5.91 -2.21
N LYS A 126 5.13 -7.04 -1.57
CA LYS A 126 4.76 -7.29 -0.16
C LYS A 126 5.31 -6.21 0.77
N LEU A 127 6.56 -5.83 0.60
CA LEU A 127 7.20 -4.79 1.40
C LEU A 127 6.60 -3.41 1.13
N ALA A 128 6.37 -3.05 -0.14
CA ALA A 128 5.73 -1.79 -0.49
C ALA A 128 4.28 -1.71 0.03
N ALA A 129 3.51 -2.81 -0.05
CA ALA A 129 2.15 -2.91 0.46
C ALA A 129 2.11 -2.81 1.99
N ALA A 130 3.06 -3.45 2.71
CA ALA A 130 3.17 -3.34 4.15
C ALA A 130 3.51 -1.91 4.60
N ASP A 131 4.44 -1.24 3.92
CA ASP A 131 4.77 0.16 4.21
C ASP A 131 3.60 1.11 3.89
N LEU A 132 2.88 0.87 2.79
CA LEU A 132 1.65 1.58 2.44
C LEU A 132 0.60 1.46 3.57
N ALA A 133 0.38 0.24 4.06
CA ALA A 133 -0.59 -0.02 5.13
C ALA A 133 -0.19 0.66 6.44
N LYS A 134 1.09 0.58 6.82
CA LYS A 134 1.62 1.25 8.01
C LYS A 134 1.48 2.77 7.93
N LYS A 135 1.80 3.38 6.78
CA LYS A 135 1.65 4.82 6.56
C LYS A 135 0.19 5.24 6.54
N THR A 136 -0.69 4.44 5.94
CA THR A 136 -2.13 4.71 5.94
C THR A 136 -2.69 4.66 7.36
N LYS A 137 -2.31 3.66 8.16
CA LYS A 137 -2.67 3.59 9.58
C LYS A 137 -2.27 4.87 10.32
N ARG A 138 -1.03 5.33 10.16
CA ARG A 138 -0.58 6.60 10.77
C ARG A 138 -1.42 7.78 10.30
N ARG A 139 -1.75 7.89 9.02
CA ARG A 139 -2.59 8.99 8.51
C ARG A 139 -4.03 8.97 9.05
N ILE A 140 -4.54 7.81 9.42
CA ILE A 140 -5.89 7.66 10.01
C ILE A 140 -5.85 7.99 11.51
N TYR A 141 -4.90 7.42 12.25
CA TYR A 141 -4.91 7.42 13.72
C TYR A 141 -3.92 8.41 14.37
N ASP A 142 -2.80 8.73 13.72
CA ASP A 142 -1.78 9.68 14.22
C ASP A 142 -2.00 11.12 13.75
N GLN A 143 -3.23 11.51 13.38
CA GLN A 143 -3.58 12.94 13.27
C GLN A 143 -3.60 13.55 14.67
N LYS A 144 -2.42 13.80 15.24
CA LYS A 144 -2.27 14.68 16.40
C LYS A 144 -2.55 16.11 15.94
N SER A 145 -3.49 16.72 16.65
CA SER A 145 -3.87 18.13 16.65
C SER A 145 -2.69 19.07 16.78
#